data_AF-A0A523UL16-F1
#
_entry.id   AF-A0A523UL16-F1
#
_cell.length_a   1.000
_cell.length_b   1.000
_cell.length_c   1.000
_cell.angle_alpha   90.00
_cell.angle_beta   90.00
_cell.angle_gamma   90.00
#
_symmetry.space_group_name_H-M   'P 1'
#
loop_
_entity.id
_entity.type
_entity.pdbx_description
1 polymer ?
#
loop_
_entity_poly.entity_id
_entity_poly.type
_entity_poly.pdbx_seq_one_letter_code
_entity_poly.pdbx_strand_id
1 'polypeptide(L)'
;MLYPNPLNFIISVQRVRNFDADPGAVEFILNDFPSDPVAIEKEVLSVIPYRHDWEVYGMPWYCPTVDEVLERGTGDCKSRALVLASVLEAKDIPYQINLSPTHVWVNYEGKQDTSIENDQVEFYQYDPETGERRFKIPHIGLNRVMNAFWQSFWDPMPDSRKALLISGLLALIVARVILRKKRTAQQAVG
;
A
#
# COMPACT_ATOMS: atom_id res chain seq x y z
N MET A 1 13.02 -11.62 9.42
CA MET A 1 12.87 -11.16 8.01
C MET A 1 11.47 -10.59 7.87
N LEU A 2 11.33 -9.33 7.42
CA LEU A 2 10.03 -8.65 7.28
C LEU A 2 9.25 -9.15 6.05
N TYR A 3 9.98 -9.41 4.97
CA TYR A 3 9.43 -10.03 3.76
C TYR A 3 9.87 -11.49 3.71
N PRO A 4 8.94 -12.45 3.49
CA PRO A 4 9.31 -13.83 3.18
C PRO A 4 10.18 -13.91 1.91
N ASN A 5 9.84 -13.09 0.90
CA ASN A 5 10.63 -12.90 -0.32
C ASN A 5 10.89 -11.39 -0.52
N PRO A 6 12.15 -10.92 -0.45
CA PRO A 6 12.47 -9.50 -0.62
C PRO A 6 12.10 -8.95 -2.00
N LEU A 7 11.97 -9.80 -3.03
CA LEU A 7 11.53 -9.38 -4.36
C LEU A 7 10.10 -8.81 -4.34
N ASN A 8 9.26 -9.23 -3.39
CA ASN A 8 7.88 -8.74 -3.30
C ASN A 8 7.83 -7.23 -3.03
N PHE A 9 8.81 -6.67 -2.33
CA PHE A 9 8.90 -5.22 -2.17
C PHE A 9 9.16 -4.53 -3.50
N ILE A 10 10.11 -5.03 -4.29
CA ILE A 10 10.47 -4.47 -5.60
C ILE A 10 9.28 -4.56 -6.57
N ILE A 11 8.63 -5.73 -6.63
CA ILE A 11 7.43 -5.95 -7.43
C ILE A 11 6.32 -4.99 -7.02
N SER A 12 6.11 -4.81 -5.71
CA SER A 12 5.08 -3.90 -5.21
C SER A 12 5.35 -2.44 -5.59
N VAL A 13 6.62 -2.00 -5.54
CA VAL A 13 6.99 -0.65 -6.00
C VAL A 13 6.72 -0.49 -7.50
N GLN A 14 7.06 -1.49 -8.31
CA GLN A 14 6.77 -1.47 -9.75
C GLN A 14 5.26 -1.40 -10.03
N ARG A 15 4.48 -2.24 -9.36
CA ARG A 15 3.02 -2.31 -9.51
C ARG A 15 2.33 -1.02 -9.07
N VAL A 16 2.75 -0.40 -7.96
CA VAL A 16 2.17 0.90 -7.55
C VAL A 16 2.48 2.00 -8.54
N ARG A 17 3.66 1.96 -9.18
CA ARG A 17 4.05 2.97 -10.18
C ARG A 17 3.26 2.86 -11.48
N ASN A 18 2.94 1.64 -11.91
CA ASN A 18 2.15 1.43 -13.12
C ASN A 18 0.65 1.48 -12.83
N PHE A 19 0.25 1.05 -11.63
CA PHE A 19 -1.13 0.89 -11.17
C PHE A 19 -1.98 0.18 -12.21
N ASP A 20 -1.62 -1.07 -12.49
CA ASP A 20 -2.20 -1.89 -13.55
C ASP A 20 -3.62 -2.34 -13.17
N ALA A 21 -4.62 -1.54 -13.55
CA ALA A 21 -6.02 -1.94 -13.53
C ALA A 21 -6.26 -3.03 -14.57
N ASP A 22 -7.24 -3.90 -14.30
CA ASP A 22 -7.58 -5.04 -15.16
C ASP A 22 -9.10 -5.15 -15.35
N PRO A 23 -9.65 -4.47 -16.38
CA PRO A 23 -11.07 -4.52 -16.71
C PRO A 23 -11.59 -5.95 -16.95
N GLY A 24 -10.75 -6.83 -17.52
CA GLY A 24 -11.12 -8.22 -17.83
C GLY A 24 -11.30 -9.05 -16.56
N ALA A 25 -10.45 -8.84 -15.56
CA ALA A 25 -10.54 -9.56 -14.28
C ALA A 25 -11.84 -9.25 -13.52
N VAL A 26 -12.44 -8.07 -13.68
CA VAL A 26 -13.68 -7.68 -13.00
C VAL A 26 -14.95 -7.92 -13.82
N GLU A 27 -14.84 -8.41 -15.06
CA GLU A 27 -15.99 -8.53 -15.99
C GLU A 27 -17.16 -9.34 -15.38
N PHE A 28 -16.85 -10.40 -14.64
CA PHE A 28 -17.86 -11.27 -14.04
C PHE A 28 -18.69 -10.62 -12.93
N ILE A 29 -18.20 -9.54 -12.29
CA ILE A 29 -18.95 -8.79 -11.27
C ILE A 29 -19.66 -7.56 -11.82
N LEU A 30 -19.37 -7.12 -13.05
CA LEU A 30 -19.86 -5.83 -13.58
C LEU A 30 -21.38 -5.72 -13.66
N ASN A 31 -22.08 -6.83 -13.91
CA ASN A 31 -23.53 -6.87 -14.07
C ASN A 31 -24.29 -6.50 -12.77
N ASP A 32 -23.67 -6.75 -11.62
CA ASP A 32 -24.26 -6.44 -10.32
C ASP A 32 -23.94 -5.01 -9.87
N PHE A 33 -23.02 -4.33 -10.56
CA PHE A 33 -22.56 -3.00 -10.18
C PHE A 33 -23.39 -1.88 -10.81
N PRO A 34 -23.67 -0.80 -10.07
CA PRO A 34 -24.36 0.37 -10.59
C PRO A 34 -23.53 1.08 -11.68
N SER A 35 -24.12 2.10 -12.32
CA SER A 35 -23.43 2.96 -13.29
C SER A 35 -22.89 4.25 -12.69
N ASP A 36 -23.40 4.66 -11.52
CA ASP A 36 -22.93 5.85 -10.81
C ASP A 36 -21.59 5.55 -10.09
N PRO A 37 -20.51 6.32 -10.31
CA PRO A 37 -19.18 6.00 -9.78
C PRO A 37 -19.11 6.07 -8.24
N VAL A 38 -19.92 6.91 -7.60
CA VAL A 38 -20.02 6.95 -6.13
C VAL A 38 -20.65 5.67 -5.60
N ALA A 39 -21.71 5.19 -6.24
CA ALA A 39 -22.32 3.92 -5.90
C ALA A 39 -21.39 2.71 -6.21
N ILE A 40 -20.61 2.77 -7.29
CA ILE A 40 -19.58 1.77 -7.62
C ILE A 40 -18.54 1.70 -6.51
N GLU A 41 -17.97 2.85 -6.08
CA GLU A 41 -16.99 2.87 -4.99
C GLU A 41 -17.57 2.23 -3.73
N LYS A 42 -18.80 2.61 -3.35
CA LYS A 42 -19.46 2.02 -2.18
C LYS A 42 -19.60 0.50 -2.29
N GLU A 43 -19.94 0.00 -3.47
CA GLU A 43 -20.06 -1.44 -3.73
C GLU A 43 -18.70 -2.15 -3.66
N VAL A 44 -17.64 -1.59 -4.26
CA VAL A 44 -16.27 -2.12 -4.14
C VAL A 44 -15.83 -2.20 -2.68
N LEU A 45 -16.10 -1.15 -1.88
CA LEU A 45 -15.75 -1.13 -0.46
C LEU A 45 -16.51 -2.19 0.36
N SER A 46 -17.71 -2.59 -0.10
CA SER A 46 -18.52 -3.67 0.48
C SER A 46 -17.98 -5.05 0.08
N VAL A 47 -17.69 -5.26 -1.20
CA VAL A 47 -17.20 -6.53 -1.77
C VAL A 47 -15.78 -6.85 -1.32
N ILE A 48 -14.94 -5.82 -1.11
CA ILE A 48 -13.56 -5.95 -0.65
C ILE A 48 -13.43 -5.32 0.75
N PRO A 49 -13.78 -6.04 1.83
CA PRO A 49 -13.56 -5.59 3.21
C PRO A 49 -12.10 -5.23 3.48
N TYR A 50 -11.88 -4.25 4.36
CA TYR A 50 -10.55 -3.72 4.65
C TYR A 50 -9.75 -4.69 5.54
N ARG A 51 -8.55 -5.07 5.09
CA ARG A 51 -7.57 -5.84 5.86
C ARG A 51 -6.16 -5.41 5.51
N HIS A 52 -5.26 -5.41 6.49
CA HIS A 52 -3.88 -4.99 6.28
C HIS A 52 -3.04 -6.07 5.58
N ASP A 53 -1.97 -5.66 4.88
CA ASP A 53 -1.10 -6.57 4.13
C ASP A 53 -0.47 -7.67 5.01
N TRP A 54 -0.25 -7.40 6.30
CA TRP A 54 0.20 -8.40 7.26
C TRP A 54 -0.79 -9.55 7.43
N GLU A 55 -2.09 -9.25 7.43
CA GLU A 55 -3.16 -10.21 7.62
C GLU A 55 -3.44 -11.00 6.33
N VAL A 56 -3.35 -10.34 5.17
CA VAL A 56 -3.70 -10.94 3.87
C VAL A 56 -2.50 -11.66 3.24
N TYR A 57 -1.33 -11.03 3.25
CA TYR A 57 -0.14 -11.47 2.51
C TYR A 57 1.04 -11.85 3.41
N GLY A 58 0.93 -11.62 4.73
CA GLY A 58 1.98 -11.98 5.69
C GLY A 58 3.25 -11.12 5.57
N MET A 59 3.12 -9.90 5.04
CA MET A 59 4.21 -8.95 4.84
C MET A 59 3.74 -7.51 5.02
N PRO A 60 4.63 -6.55 5.32
CA PRO A 60 4.21 -5.22 5.79
C PRO A 60 3.63 -4.31 4.71
N TRP A 61 3.99 -4.53 3.45
CA TRP A 61 3.52 -3.71 2.34
C TRP A 61 3.59 -4.54 1.05
N TYR A 62 2.45 -4.74 0.39
CA TYR A 62 2.36 -5.52 -0.84
C TYR A 62 1.31 -4.91 -1.76
N CYS A 63 1.68 -4.66 -3.02
CA CYS A 63 0.73 -4.26 -4.05
C CYS A 63 0.32 -5.51 -4.85
N PRO A 64 -0.91 -6.01 -4.68
CA PRO A 64 -1.37 -7.20 -5.38
C PRO A 64 -1.73 -6.89 -6.84
N THR A 65 -2.03 -7.94 -7.59
CA THR A 65 -2.80 -7.89 -8.85
C THR A 65 -4.29 -7.89 -8.56
N VAL A 66 -5.11 -7.52 -9.54
CA VAL A 66 -6.58 -7.58 -9.40
C VAL A 66 -7.06 -9.00 -9.10
N ASP A 67 -6.53 -10.01 -9.81
CA ASP A 67 -6.83 -11.42 -9.56
C ASP A 67 -6.52 -11.85 -8.11
N GLU A 68 -5.34 -11.47 -7.58
CA GLU A 68 -4.98 -11.76 -6.19
C GLU A 68 -5.97 -11.12 -5.20
N VAL A 69 -6.46 -9.91 -5.49
CA VAL A 69 -7.46 -9.25 -4.63
C VAL A 69 -8.80 -9.97 -4.69
N LEU A 70 -9.27 -10.33 -5.89
CA LEU A 70 -10.54 -11.02 -6.09
C LEU A 70 -10.54 -12.43 -5.49
N GLU A 71 -9.41 -13.16 -5.59
CA GLU A 71 -9.25 -14.47 -4.95
C GLU A 71 -9.32 -14.37 -3.42
N ARG A 72 -8.72 -13.33 -2.83
CA ARG A 72 -8.72 -13.11 -1.38
C ARG A 72 -10.04 -12.53 -0.87
N GLY A 73 -10.75 -11.79 -1.71
CA GLY A 73 -11.98 -11.08 -1.36
C GLY A 73 -11.79 -10.02 -0.28
N THR A 74 -10.56 -9.55 -0.04
CA THR A 74 -10.23 -8.57 1.00
C THR A 74 -8.89 -7.92 0.73
N GLY A 75 -8.68 -6.72 1.25
CA GLY A 75 -7.40 -6.03 1.16
C GLY A 75 -7.47 -4.59 1.64
N ASP A 76 -6.35 -3.90 1.58
CA ASP A 76 -6.24 -2.53 2.06
C ASP A 76 -6.60 -1.50 0.97
N CYS A 77 -6.17 -0.25 1.15
CA CYS A 77 -6.45 0.83 0.20
C CYS A 77 -5.95 0.54 -1.22
N LYS A 78 -4.80 -0.12 -1.38
CA LYS A 78 -4.23 -0.45 -2.70
C LYS A 78 -5.12 -1.47 -3.42
N SER A 79 -5.57 -2.47 -2.67
CA SER A 79 -6.42 -3.54 -3.19
C SER A 79 -7.78 -2.99 -3.64
N ARG A 80 -8.40 -2.16 -2.80
CA ARG A 80 -9.68 -1.50 -3.11
C ARG A 80 -9.56 -0.55 -4.30
N ALA A 81 -8.50 0.25 -4.34
CA ALA A 81 -8.27 1.18 -5.44
C ALA A 81 -8.03 0.45 -6.77
N LEU A 82 -7.32 -0.70 -6.78
CA LEU A 82 -7.13 -1.51 -7.98
C LEU A 82 -8.45 -2.05 -8.54
N VAL A 83 -9.29 -2.63 -7.68
CA VAL A 83 -10.60 -3.14 -8.10
C VAL A 83 -11.51 -2.00 -8.58
N LEU A 84 -11.52 -0.88 -7.85
CA LEU A 84 -12.29 0.30 -8.25
C LEU A 84 -11.87 0.84 -9.61
N ALA A 85 -10.57 1.04 -9.82
CA ALA A 85 -10.02 1.49 -11.10
C ALA A 85 -10.43 0.53 -12.23
N SER A 86 -10.30 -0.78 -12.01
CA SER A 86 -10.67 -1.81 -12.99
C SER A 86 -12.15 -1.77 -13.37
N VAL A 87 -13.04 -1.55 -12.39
CA VAL A 87 -14.49 -1.45 -12.65
C VAL A 87 -14.85 -0.15 -13.36
N LEU A 88 -14.23 0.98 -13.00
CA LEU A 88 -14.45 2.25 -13.69
C LEU A 88 -13.95 2.18 -15.14
N GLU A 89 -12.76 1.62 -15.35
CA GLU A 89 -12.20 1.41 -16.69
C GLU A 89 -13.09 0.48 -17.53
N ALA A 90 -13.58 -0.62 -16.96
CA ALA A 90 -14.50 -1.54 -17.66
C ALA A 90 -15.87 -0.91 -18.01
N LYS A 91 -16.25 0.18 -17.34
CA LYS A 91 -17.49 0.92 -17.58
C LYS A 91 -17.25 2.22 -18.38
N ASP A 92 -16.05 2.42 -18.92
CA ASP A 92 -15.63 3.61 -19.64
C ASP A 92 -15.84 4.91 -18.83
N ILE A 93 -15.60 4.86 -17.51
CA ILE A 93 -15.68 6.01 -16.61
C ILE A 93 -14.28 6.58 -16.37
N PRO A 94 -14.01 7.86 -16.73
CA PRO A 94 -12.72 8.48 -16.50
C PRO A 94 -12.33 8.54 -15.02
N TYR A 95 -11.07 8.25 -14.72
CA TYR A 95 -10.54 8.30 -13.36
C TYR A 95 -9.05 8.65 -13.33
N GLN A 96 -8.56 9.00 -12.15
CA GLN A 96 -7.17 9.27 -11.86
C GLN A 96 -6.73 8.49 -10.64
N ILE A 97 -5.48 8.03 -10.62
CA ILE A 97 -4.90 7.35 -9.47
C ILE A 97 -4.08 8.36 -8.69
N ASN A 98 -4.44 8.54 -7.42
CA ASN A 98 -3.78 9.44 -6.52
C ASN A 98 -3.07 8.67 -5.39
N LEU A 99 -1.90 9.16 -5.02
CA LEU A 99 -1.04 8.57 -4.00
C LEU A 99 -0.61 9.65 -3.01
N SER A 100 -0.60 9.28 -1.74
CA SER A 100 0.05 10.00 -0.66
C SER A 100 1.12 9.10 -0.04
N PRO A 101 1.97 9.62 0.87
CA PRO A 101 2.93 8.78 1.59
C PRO A 101 2.32 7.63 2.41
N THR A 102 1.00 7.66 2.66
CA THR A 102 0.31 6.72 3.56
C THR A 102 -0.92 6.07 2.98
N HIS A 103 -1.35 6.43 1.76
CA HIS A 103 -2.64 6.04 1.20
C HIS A 103 -2.63 6.12 -0.34
N VAL A 104 -3.40 5.25 -0.99
CA VAL A 104 -3.62 5.24 -2.44
C VAL A 104 -5.13 5.21 -2.68
N TRP A 105 -5.62 6.00 -3.62
CA TRP A 105 -7.04 6.08 -3.94
C TRP A 105 -7.28 6.39 -5.41
N VAL A 106 -8.52 6.16 -5.86
CA VAL A 106 -9.00 6.53 -7.18
C VAL A 106 -9.81 7.81 -7.05
N ASN A 107 -9.54 8.78 -7.91
CA ASN A 107 -10.32 10.00 -8.08
C ASN A 107 -11.15 9.91 -9.35
N TYR A 108 -12.38 10.42 -9.32
CA TYR A 108 -13.31 10.43 -10.44
C TYR A 108 -14.32 11.57 -10.26
N GLU A 109 -15.05 11.91 -11.31
CA GLU A 109 -16.02 13.01 -11.26
C GLU A 109 -17.09 12.77 -10.17
N GLY A 110 -17.26 13.76 -9.28
CA GLY A 110 -18.23 13.68 -8.18
C GLY A 110 -17.72 13.01 -6.90
N LYS A 111 -16.47 12.53 -6.85
CA LYS A 111 -15.86 12.04 -5.62
C LYS A 111 -15.78 13.16 -4.58
N GLN A 112 -16.20 12.85 -3.35
CA GLN A 112 -16.15 13.77 -2.22
C GLN A 112 -14.80 13.66 -1.51
N ASP A 113 -14.16 14.79 -1.25
CA ASP A 113 -12.93 14.84 -0.47
C ASP A 113 -13.14 14.25 0.93
N THR A 114 -12.19 13.43 1.36
CA THR A 114 -12.13 12.94 2.72
C THR A 114 -10.90 13.48 3.42
N SER A 115 -10.77 13.23 4.73
CA SER A 115 -9.58 13.66 5.46
C SER A 115 -8.28 13.03 4.92
N ILE A 116 -8.34 11.89 4.23
CA ILE A 116 -7.17 11.14 3.72
C ILE A 116 -7.11 11.05 2.18
N GLU A 117 -8.14 11.55 1.49
CA GLU A 117 -8.27 11.57 0.03
C GLU A 117 -8.66 12.99 -0.37
N ASN A 118 -7.65 13.85 -0.55
CA ASN A 118 -7.82 15.24 -0.95
C ASN A 118 -6.51 15.79 -1.51
N ASP A 119 -6.59 16.95 -2.16
CA ASP A 119 -5.44 17.62 -2.78
C ASP A 119 -4.29 17.94 -1.83
N GLN A 120 -4.53 18.15 -0.54
CA GLN A 120 -3.46 18.54 0.40
C GLN A 120 -2.52 17.37 0.70
N VAL A 121 -3.04 16.14 0.72
CA VAL A 121 -2.26 14.93 1.04
C VAL A 121 -1.70 14.25 -0.21
N GLU A 122 -2.14 14.66 -1.40
CA GLU A 122 -1.64 14.17 -2.67
C GLU A 122 -0.14 14.46 -2.84
N PHE A 123 0.61 13.41 -3.14
CA PHE A 123 2.03 13.42 -3.45
C PHE A 123 2.28 13.09 -4.93
N TYR A 124 1.49 12.17 -5.48
CA TYR A 124 1.63 11.71 -6.85
C TYR A 124 0.26 11.42 -7.46
N GLN A 125 0.10 11.76 -8.73
CA GLN A 125 -1.08 11.51 -9.53
C GLN A 125 -0.68 10.85 -10.85
N TYR A 126 -1.48 9.88 -11.29
CA TYR A 126 -1.37 9.22 -12.57
C TYR A 126 -2.73 9.19 -13.27
N ASP A 127 -2.76 9.68 -14.51
CA ASP A 127 -3.93 9.65 -15.38
C ASP A 127 -3.75 8.56 -16.44
N PRO A 128 -4.55 7.48 -16.41
CA PRO A 128 -4.41 6.34 -17.31
C PRO A 128 -4.82 6.64 -18.76
N GLU A 129 -5.75 7.59 -18.99
CA GLU A 129 -6.21 7.94 -20.33
C GLU A 129 -5.12 8.70 -21.12
N THR A 130 -4.45 9.64 -20.45
CA THR A 130 -3.44 10.51 -21.07
C THR A 130 -2.00 10.02 -20.85
N GLY A 131 -1.80 9.15 -19.86
CA GLY A 131 -0.48 8.77 -19.37
C GLY A 131 0.23 9.87 -18.55
N GLU A 132 -0.46 10.98 -18.25
CA GLU A 132 0.12 12.11 -17.51
C GLU A 132 0.45 11.71 -16.07
N ARG A 133 1.59 12.21 -15.57
CA ARG A 133 2.08 11.94 -14.22
C ARG A 133 2.48 13.24 -13.53
N ARG A 134 1.89 13.52 -12.38
CA ARG A 134 2.16 14.76 -11.62
C ARG A 134 2.70 14.44 -10.24
N PHE A 135 3.61 15.28 -9.77
CA PHE A 135 4.19 15.20 -8.43
C PHE A 135 3.96 16.49 -7.68
N LYS A 136 3.59 16.37 -6.40
CA LYS A 136 3.32 17.47 -5.49
C LYS A 136 3.98 17.18 -4.14
N ILE A 137 4.37 18.24 -3.43
CA ILE A 137 4.79 18.10 -2.03
C ILE A 137 3.54 18.13 -1.15
N PRO A 138 3.19 17.03 -0.46
CA PRO A 138 1.99 16.96 0.36
C PRO A 138 2.18 17.76 1.64
N HIS A 139 1.08 18.31 2.14
CA HIS A 139 0.99 19.02 3.41
C HIS A 139 0.45 18.07 4.48
N ILE A 140 1.26 17.09 4.86
CA ILE A 140 0.90 16.09 5.87
C ILE A 140 1.74 16.27 7.14
N GLY A 141 1.08 16.33 8.30
CA GLY A 141 1.76 16.40 9.59
C GLY A 141 2.49 15.10 9.91
N LEU A 142 3.71 15.18 10.45
CA LEU A 142 4.53 14.01 10.82
C LEU A 142 3.80 13.04 11.76
N ASN A 143 3.01 13.55 12.70
CA ASN A 143 2.20 12.72 13.60
C ASN A 143 1.21 11.85 12.83
N ARG A 144 0.65 12.35 11.72
CA ARG A 144 -0.29 11.61 10.88
C ARG A 144 0.41 10.47 10.14
N VAL A 145 1.59 10.76 9.58
CA VAL A 145 2.43 9.74 8.93
C VAL A 145 2.81 8.66 9.92
N MET A 146 3.23 9.05 11.13
CA MET A 146 3.62 8.12 12.17
C MET A 146 2.42 7.27 12.65
N ASN A 147 1.25 7.87 12.84
CA ASN A 147 0.03 7.14 13.21
C ASN A 147 -0.38 6.13 12.14
N ALA A 148 -0.34 6.52 10.86
CA ALA A 148 -0.64 5.63 9.75
C ALA A 148 0.36 4.46 9.70
N PHE A 149 1.63 4.72 9.96
CA PHE A 149 2.64 3.68 10.10
C PHE A 149 2.31 2.72 11.26
N TRP A 150 1.98 3.22 12.45
CA TRP A 150 1.61 2.34 13.57
C TRP A 150 0.42 1.46 13.23
N GLN A 151 -0.65 2.05 12.70
CA GLN A 151 -1.88 1.34 12.36
C GLN A 151 -1.70 0.32 11.24
N SER A 152 -0.89 0.63 10.22
CA SER A 152 -0.79 -0.24 9.02
C SER A 152 0.38 -1.21 9.08
N PHE A 153 1.48 -0.83 9.75
CA PHE A 153 2.69 -1.63 9.84
C PHE A 153 2.83 -2.37 11.16
N TRP A 154 2.65 -1.69 12.30
CA TRP A 154 3.04 -2.26 13.60
C TRP A 154 1.92 -3.05 14.27
N ASP A 155 0.74 -2.44 14.39
CA ASP A 155 -0.40 -3.03 15.09
C ASP A 155 -0.79 -4.40 14.51
N PRO A 156 -1.01 -4.55 13.19
CA PRO A 156 -1.35 -5.83 12.58
C PRO A 156 -0.17 -6.80 12.45
N MET A 157 1.06 -6.39 12.77
CA MET A 157 2.22 -7.28 12.68
C MET A 157 2.14 -8.41 13.72
N PRO A 158 2.30 -9.69 13.32
CA PRO A 158 2.30 -10.81 14.26
C PRO A 158 3.36 -10.69 15.35
N ASP A 159 3.05 -11.11 16.57
CA ASP A 159 3.96 -11.00 17.72
C ASP A 159 5.29 -11.73 17.50
N SER A 160 5.26 -12.86 16.79
CA SER A 160 6.47 -13.58 16.40
C SER A 160 7.39 -12.73 15.53
N ARG A 161 6.84 -11.89 14.64
CA ARG A 161 7.60 -10.94 13.80
C ARG A 161 8.12 -9.77 14.63
N LYS A 162 7.33 -9.28 15.61
CA LYS A 162 7.75 -8.21 16.55
C LYS A 162 8.95 -8.66 17.37
N ALA A 163 8.85 -9.84 17.98
CA ALA A 163 9.93 -10.44 18.76
C ALA A 163 11.21 -10.60 17.93
N LEU A 164 11.08 -11.12 16.70
CA LEU A 164 12.22 -11.36 15.81
C LEU A 164 12.89 -10.05 15.36
N LEU A 165 12.11 -8.99 15.10
CA LEU A 165 12.64 -7.67 14.77
C LEU A 165 13.41 -7.06 15.96
N ILE A 166 12.83 -7.09 17.15
CA ILE A 166 13.46 -6.58 18.38
C ILE A 166 14.74 -7.38 18.70
N SER A 167 14.68 -8.71 18.67
CA SER A 167 15.84 -9.57 18.96
C SER A 167 16.96 -9.38 17.94
N GLY A 168 16.62 -9.18 16.66
CA GLY A 168 17.59 -8.89 15.60
C GLY A 168 18.34 -7.58 15.85
N LEU A 169 17.63 -6.53 16.25
CA LEU A 169 18.24 -5.23 16.60
C LEU A 169 19.16 -5.36 17.82
N LEU A 170 18.73 -6.07 18.87
CA LEU A 170 19.55 -6.33 20.05
C LEU A 170 20.83 -7.09 19.69
N ALA A 171 20.72 -8.14 18.87
CA ALA A 171 21.88 -8.91 18.40
C ALA A 171 22.88 -8.04 17.62
N LEU A 172 22.41 -7.12 16.77
CA LEU A 172 23.27 -6.17 16.05
C LEU A 172 24.00 -5.21 17.00
N ILE A 173 23.33 -4.72 18.04
CA ILE A 173 23.95 -3.87 19.07
C ILE A 173 25.04 -4.65 19.80
N VAL A 174 24.74 -5.88 20.25
CA VAL A 174 25.71 -6.75 20.93
C VAL A 174 26.91 -7.04 20.03
N ALA A 175 26.69 -7.41 18.77
CA ALA A 175 27.75 -7.66 17.80
C ALA A 175 28.64 -6.42 17.60
N ARG A 176 28.04 -5.23 17.48
CA ARG A 176 28.78 -3.97 17.34
C ARG A 176 29.65 -3.66 18.55
N VAL A 177 29.15 -3.91 19.77
CA VAL A 177 29.93 -3.72 21.01
C VAL A 177 31.11 -4.70 21.07
N ILE A 178 30.90 -5.98 20.74
CA ILE A 178 31.95 -7.00 20.73
C ILE A 178 33.02 -6.67 19.69
N LEU A 179 32.63 -6.29 18.47
CA LEU A 179 33.56 -5.91 17.41
C LEU A 179 34.40 -4.69 17.78
N ARG A 180 33.80 -3.68 18.41
CA ARG A 180 34.54 -2.51 18.93
C ARG A 180 35.55 -2.91 20.00
N LYS A 181 35.16 -3.73 20.99
CA LYS A 181 36.08 -4.22 22.03
C LYS A 181 37.26 -5.00 21.45
N LYS A 182 37.02 -5.89 20.47
CA LYS A 182 38.08 -6.64 19.78
C LYS A 182 39.06 -5.72 19.03
N ARG A 183 38.55 -4.69 18.34
CA ARG A 183 39.39 -3.72 17.62
C ARG A 183 40.26 -2.88 18.55
N THR A 184 39.72 -2.42 19.68
CA THR A 184 40.50 -1.70 20.70
C THR A 184 41.59 -2.59 21.32
N ALA A 185 41.28 -3.87 21.60
CA ALA A 185 42.27 -4.80 22.12
C ALA A 185 43.42 -5.08 21.12
N GLN A 186 43.12 -5.16 19.81
CA GLN A 186 44.15 -5.33 18.78
C GLN A 186 45.05 -4.10 18.61
N GLN A 187 44.52 -2.89 18.81
CA GLN A 187 45.31 -1.64 18.75
C GLN A 187 46.16 -1.39 20.00
N ALA A 188 45.88 -2.06 21.12
CA ALA A 188 46.65 -1.94 22.35
C ALA A 188 47.84 -2.92 22.44
N VAL A 189 47.92 -3.88 21.51
CA VAL A 189 48.92 -4.97 21.51
C VAL A 189 49.91 -4.85 20.33
N GLY A 190 49.70 -3.91 19.41
CA GLY A 190 50.61 -3.60 18.29
C GLY A 190 51.22 -2.21 18.44
#